data_AF-A0A942T3V2-F1
#
_entry.id   AF-A0A942T3V2-F1
#
_cell.length_a   1.000
_cell.length_b   1.000
_cell.length_c   1.000
_cell.angle_alpha   90.00
_cell.angle_beta   90.00
_cell.angle_gamma   90.00
#
_symmetry.space_group_name_H-M   'P 1'
#
loop_
_entity.id
_entity.type
_entity.pdbx_description
1 polymer ?
#
loop_
_entity_poly.entity_id
_entity_poly.type
_entity_poly.pdbx_seq_one_letter_code
_entity_poly.pdbx_strand_id
1 'polypeptide(L)'
;MKTVSVNELKFKKNLTMIEQFSIQDFLFKYIRQTTEEIADILKLEYSENVFAKMEAKLEPAIIINGVEQFRYVTITEDNQIVIGVLDSNKELKHRIIFLDEV
;
A
#
# COMPACT_ATOMS: atom_id res chain seq x y z
N MET A 1 -13.35 -3.02 -5.46
CA MET A 1 -12.61 -2.48 -4.30
C MET A 1 -13.57 -2.34 -3.13
N LYS A 2 -13.22 -2.85 -1.95
CA LYS A 2 -14.01 -2.72 -0.71
C LYS A 2 -13.23 -1.86 0.29
N THR A 3 -13.84 -0.81 0.81
CA THR A 3 -13.28 -0.01 1.91
C THR A 3 -13.65 -0.71 3.21
N VAL A 4 -12.68 -1.02 4.06
CA VAL A 4 -12.92 -1.63 5.38
C VAL A 4 -12.25 -0.83 6.48
N SER A 5 -12.70 -1.04 7.71
CA SER A 5 -12.05 -0.46 8.88
C SER A 5 -10.82 -1.27 9.27
N VAL A 6 -9.74 -0.59 9.68
CA VAL A 6 -8.47 -1.20 10.12
C VAL A 6 -8.66 -2.22 11.25
N ASN A 7 -9.69 -2.05 12.09
CA ASN A 7 -10.01 -2.93 13.22
C ASN A 7 -10.57 -4.29 12.80
N GLU A 8 -11.01 -4.43 11.55
CA GLU A 8 -11.52 -5.70 11.01
C GLU A 8 -10.41 -6.51 10.33
N LEU A 9 -9.23 -5.92 10.14
CA LEU A 9 -8.09 -6.53 9.46
C LEU A 9 -7.01 -6.93 10.45
N LYS A 10 -6.54 -8.17 10.34
CA LYS A 10 -5.37 -8.63 11.08
C LYS A 10 -4.14 -8.49 10.19
N PHE A 11 -3.23 -7.60 10.56
CA PHE A 11 -2.00 -7.36 9.80
C PHE A 11 -0.90 -8.32 10.22
N LYS A 12 -0.07 -8.74 9.24
CA LYS A 12 1.14 -9.49 9.58
C LYS A 12 2.12 -8.63 10.35
N LYS A 13 2.72 -9.20 11.39
CA LYS A 13 3.75 -8.53 12.18
C LYS A 13 5.09 -8.41 11.47
N ASN A 14 5.35 -9.34 10.54
CA ASN A 14 6.54 -9.44 9.72
C ASN A 14 6.14 -9.86 8.30
N LEU A 15 6.86 -9.36 7.30
CA LEU A 15 6.77 -9.83 5.93
C LEU A 15 8.07 -10.52 5.57
N THR A 16 7.98 -11.70 4.96
CA THR A 16 9.12 -12.36 4.34
C THR A 16 9.67 -11.53 3.17
N MET A 17 10.92 -11.77 2.76
CA MET A 17 11.46 -11.08 1.58
C MET A 17 10.59 -11.29 0.34
N ILE A 18 10.05 -12.49 0.14
CA ILE A 18 9.14 -12.81 -0.98
C ILE A 18 7.91 -11.91 -0.91
N GLU A 19 7.28 -11.80 0.25
CA GLU A 19 6.10 -10.95 0.45
C GLU A 19 6.41 -9.47 0.23
N GLN A 20 7.54 -8.98 0.73
CA GLN A 20 8.00 -7.61 0.51
C GLN A 20 8.20 -7.33 -0.99
N PHE A 21 8.85 -8.25 -1.72
CA PHE A 21 9.01 -8.15 -3.18
C PHE A 21 7.67 -8.20 -3.91
N SER A 22 6.76 -9.11 -3.51
CA SER A 22 5.44 -9.25 -4.13
C SER A 22 4.59 -7.99 -3.97
N ILE A 23 4.53 -7.38 -2.79
CA ILE A 23 3.77 -6.13 -2.60
C ILE A 23 4.42 -4.94 -3.27
N GLN A 24 5.75 -4.92 -3.36
CA GLN A 24 6.47 -3.88 -4.06
C GLN A 24 6.16 -3.94 -5.57
N ASP A 25 6.30 -5.11 -6.19
CA ASP A 25 5.94 -5.33 -7.60
C ASP A 25 4.46 -4.99 -7.88
N PHE A 26 3.56 -5.44 -7.00
CA PHE A 26 2.14 -5.12 -7.08
C PHE A 26 1.91 -3.60 -7.02
N LEU A 27 2.53 -2.90 -6.08
CA LEU A 27 2.39 -1.45 -5.93
C LEU A 27 2.90 -0.71 -7.16
N PHE A 28 4.04 -1.11 -7.73
CA PHE A 28 4.56 -0.53 -8.96
C PHE A 28 3.57 -0.67 -10.13
N LYS A 29 3.00 -1.88 -10.30
CA LYS A 29 1.97 -2.12 -11.33
C LYS A 29 0.71 -1.28 -11.08
N TYR A 30 0.26 -1.22 -9.83
CA TYR A 30 -0.92 -0.47 -9.43
C TYR A 30 -0.75 1.03 -9.70
N ILE A 31 0.36 1.64 -9.24
CA ILE A 31 0.62 3.07 -9.42
C ILE A 31 0.75 3.42 -10.90
N ARG A 32 1.43 2.58 -11.70
CA ARG A 32 1.56 2.76 -13.15
C ARG A 32 0.22 2.75 -13.88
N GLN A 33 -0.78 2.03 -13.38
CA GLN A 33 -2.13 2.05 -13.94
C GLN A 33 -2.93 3.29 -13.51
N THR A 34 -2.66 3.83 -12.32
CA THR A 34 -3.44 4.93 -11.73
C THR A 34 -2.87 6.32 -12.01
N THR A 35 -1.60 6.43 -12.41
CA THR A 35 -0.88 7.70 -12.59
C THR A 35 0.00 7.64 -13.82
N GLU A 36 -0.14 8.62 -14.71
CA GLU A 36 0.67 8.75 -15.94
C GLU A 36 2.12 9.20 -15.68
N GLU A 37 2.41 9.79 -14.51
CA GLU A 37 3.67 10.49 -14.24
C GLU A 37 4.72 9.75 -13.37
N ILE A 38 4.51 8.51 -12.89
CA ILE A 38 5.43 7.97 -11.86
C ILE A 38 5.80 6.51 -12.10
N ALA A 39 7.05 6.29 -12.52
CA ALA A 39 7.74 5.01 -12.41
C ALA A 39 9.13 5.10 -11.76
N ASP A 40 9.78 6.26 -11.70
CA ASP A 40 11.24 6.26 -11.50
C ASP A 40 11.73 6.35 -10.04
N ILE A 41 10.91 6.67 -9.03
CA ILE A 41 11.45 6.97 -7.69
C ILE A 41 10.54 6.57 -6.50
N LEU A 42 9.89 5.40 -6.56
CA LEU A 42 9.26 4.81 -5.37
C LEU A 42 10.34 4.22 -4.44
N LYS A 43 10.91 5.05 -3.57
CA LYS A 43 11.72 4.57 -2.44
C LYS A 43 10.78 4.18 -1.31
N LEU A 44 10.45 2.89 -1.28
CA LEU A 44 9.75 2.27 -0.18
C LEU A 44 10.75 1.82 0.87
N GLU A 45 10.43 2.07 2.13
CA GLU A 45 11.19 1.54 3.27
C GLU A 45 10.33 0.55 4.04
N TYR A 46 10.93 -0.58 4.38
CA TYR A 46 10.30 -1.59 5.22
C TYR A 46 10.33 -1.16 6.69
N SER A 47 9.21 -1.28 7.38
CA SER A 47 9.07 -1.00 8.82
C SER A 47 8.15 -2.00 9.49
N GLU A 48 8.45 -2.35 10.74
CA GLU A 48 7.75 -3.39 11.54
C GLU A 48 7.15 -2.84 12.84
N ASN A 49 6.85 -1.53 12.90
CA ASN A 49 6.49 -0.86 14.16
C ASN A 49 5.24 -1.45 14.85
N VAL A 50 4.05 -1.27 14.26
CA VAL A 50 2.79 -1.85 14.77
C VAL A 50 2.43 -3.12 14.00
N PHE A 51 2.76 -3.12 12.71
CA PHE A 51 2.66 -4.22 11.76
C PHE A 51 3.70 -3.99 10.67
N ALA A 52 3.97 -5.03 9.88
CA ALA A 52 4.95 -4.97 8.82
C ALA A 52 4.39 -4.26 7.58
N LYS A 53 5.08 -3.23 7.11
CA LYS A 53 4.63 -2.36 6.02
C LYS A 53 5.79 -1.80 5.22
N MET A 54 5.50 -1.45 3.98
CA MET A 54 6.38 -0.72 3.07
C MET A 54 5.84 0.71 2.97
N GLU A 55 6.59 1.69 3.47
CA GLU A 55 6.17 3.08 3.55
C GLU A 55 6.92 3.95 2.55
N ALA A 56 6.22 4.90 1.92
CA ALA A 56 6.88 5.93 1.12
C ALA A 56 7.46 7.00 2.05
N LYS A 57 8.79 7.16 2.04
CA LYS A 57 9.47 8.24 2.78
C LYS A 57 9.68 9.53 1.98
N LEU A 58 9.45 9.50 0.67
CA LEU A 58 9.76 10.63 -0.20
C LEU A 58 8.63 11.66 -0.25
N GLU A 59 9.04 12.93 -0.18
CA GLU A 59 8.32 14.05 -0.79
C GLU A 59 8.86 14.22 -2.23
N PRO A 60 7.99 14.41 -3.24
CA PRO A 60 6.55 14.64 -3.15
C PRO A 60 5.75 13.36 -2.86
N ALA A 61 4.64 13.52 -2.13
CA ALA A 61 3.70 12.43 -1.87
C ALA A 61 3.15 11.89 -3.20
N ILE A 62 3.17 10.58 -3.35
CA ILE A 62 2.68 9.93 -4.57
C ILE A 62 1.17 10.05 -4.60
N ILE A 63 0.66 10.70 -5.64
CA ILE A 63 -0.78 10.84 -5.86
C ILE A 63 -1.28 9.60 -6.61
N ILE A 64 -2.26 8.93 -6.03
CA ILE A 64 -3.02 7.81 -6.58
C ILE A 64 -4.40 8.35 -6.94
N ASN A 65 -4.93 7.95 -8.10
CA ASN A 65 -6.24 8.39 -8.61
C ASN A 65 -6.43 9.92 -8.63
N GLY A 66 -5.35 10.68 -8.81
CA GLY A 66 -5.38 12.14 -8.93
C GLY A 66 -5.64 12.95 -7.65
N VAL A 67 -6.11 12.34 -6.54
CA VAL A 67 -6.45 13.07 -5.31
C VAL A 67 -6.04 12.38 -4.00
N GLU A 68 -5.63 11.12 -4.03
CA GLU A 68 -5.29 10.35 -2.83
C GLU A 68 -3.76 10.26 -2.68
N GLN A 69 -3.21 10.54 -1.50
CA GLN A 69 -1.76 10.44 -1.27
C GLN A 69 -1.41 9.05 -0.73
N PHE A 70 -0.55 8.30 -1.41
CA PHE A 70 -0.02 7.04 -0.90
C PHE A 70 0.78 7.25 0.40
N ARG A 71 0.58 6.35 1.36
CA ARG A 71 1.41 6.30 2.59
C ARG A 71 2.15 5.00 2.74
N TYR A 72 1.45 3.88 2.64
CA TYR A 72 2.07 2.57 2.81
C TYR A 72 1.28 1.46 2.14
N VAL A 73 1.94 0.31 1.97
CA VAL A 73 1.33 -0.95 1.59
C VAL A 73 1.75 -2.05 2.57
N THR A 74 0.85 -2.98 2.89
CA THR A 74 1.05 -4.08 3.83
C THR A 74 0.27 -5.31 3.39
N ILE A 75 0.47 -6.44 4.08
CA ILE A 75 -0.28 -7.69 3.90
C ILE A 75 -0.97 -8.09 5.21
N THR A 76 -2.21 -8.55 5.09
CA THR A 76 -2.95 -9.15 6.21
C THR A 76 -2.57 -10.62 6.44
N GLU A 77 -2.93 -11.17 7.58
CA GLU A 77 -2.77 -12.60 7.86
C GLU A 77 -3.53 -13.48 6.85
N ASP A 78 -4.64 -12.97 6.32
CA ASP A 78 -5.42 -13.57 5.22
C ASP A 78 -4.79 -13.36 3.83
N ASN A 79 -3.51 -12.95 3.76
CA ASN A 79 -2.76 -12.68 2.53
C ASN A 79 -3.39 -11.61 1.61
N GLN A 80 -4.14 -10.66 2.16
CA GLN A 80 -4.71 -9.57 1.40
C GLN A 80 -3.75 -8.38 1.38
N ILE A 81 -3.59 -7.73 0.23
CA ILE A 81 -2.78 -6.52 0.13
C ILE A 81 -3.64 -5.34 0.58
N VAL A 82 -3.10 -4.52 1.47
CA VAL A 82 -3.79 -3.32 1.96
C VAL A 82 -2.95 -2.10 1.66
N ILE A 83 -3.55 -1.13 0.98
CA ILE A 83 -2.94 0.16 0.68
C ILE A 83 -3.53 1.20 1.63
N GLY A 84 -2.66 1.88 2.37
CA GLY A 84 -2.99 3.07 3.14
C GLY A 84 -2.80 4.32 2.28
N VAL A 85 -3.88 5.07 2.08
CA VAL A 85 -3.88 6.34 1.35
C VAL A 85 -4.50 7.45 2.20
N LEU A 86 -4.01 8.68 2.07
CA LEU A 86 -4.64 9.86 2.65
C LEU A 86 -5.55 10.50 1.60
N ASP A 87 -6.79 10.76 1.99
CA ASP A 87 -7.72 11.55 1.18
C ASP A 87 -7.35 13.05 1.23
N SER A 88 -8.05 13.89 0.46
CA SER A 88 -7.88 15.35 0.46
C SER A 88 -8.08 15.97 1.86
N ASN A 89 -8.87 15.33 2.71
CA ASN A 89 -9.06 15.73 4.12
C ASN A 89 -7.93 15.27 5.06
N LYS A 90 -6.86 14.64 4.54
CA LYS A 90 -5.78 13.99 5.32
C LYS A 90 -6.28 12.85 6.21
N GLU A 91 -7.44 12.29 5.89
CA GLU A 91 -7.99 11.11 6.56
C GLU A 91 -7.35 9.84 5.96
N LEU A 92 -6.82 8.97 6.83
CA LEU A 92 -6.23 7.70 6.41
C LEU A 92 -7.32 6.70 6.03
N LYS A 93 -7.41 6.40 4.74
CA LYS A 93 -8.28 5.37 4.19
C LYS A 93 -7.47 4.12 3.86
N HIS A 94 -8.07 2.97 4.14
CA HIS A 94 -7.50 1.67 3.84
C HIS A 94 -8.26 1.04 2.68
N ARG A 95 -7.54 0.62 1.65
CA ARG A 95 -8.10 -0.09 0.51
C ARG A 95 -7.56 -1.51 0.52
N ILE A 96 -8.45 -2.48 0.66
CA ILE A 96 -8.06 -3.87 0.44
C ILE A 96 -8.05 -4.09 -1.06
N ILE A 97 -6.89 -4.50 -1.56
CA ILE A 97 -6.75 -5.15 -2.84
C ILE A 97 -6.64 -6.65 -2.56
N PHE A 98 -7.70 -7.37 -2.93
CA PHE A 98 -7.67 -8.82 -2.92
C PHE A 98 -6.78 -9.29 -4.05
N LEU A 99 -5.86 -10.20 -3.75
CA LEU A 99 -5.12 -10.94 -4.77
C LEU A 99 -5.94 -12.18 -5.13
N ASP A 100 -7.03 -11.96 -5.86
CA ASP A 100 -7.71 -12.97 -6.68
C ASP A 100 -7.54 -12.40 -8.10
N GLU A 101 -6.81 -13.00 -9.03
CA GLU A 101 -7.00 -14.37 -9.52
C GLU A 101 -5.67 -15.02 -9.97
N VAL A 102 -5.65 -16.34 -9.78
CA VAL A 102 -5.01 -17.45 -10.54
C VAL A 102 -4.16 -17.10 -11.76
#